data_AF-A0AAW0AEY2-F1
#
_entry.id   AF-A0AAW0AEY2-F1
#
_cell.length_a   1.000
_cell.length_b   1.000
_cell.length_c   1.000
_cell.angle_alpha   90.00
_cell.angle_beta   90.00
_cell.angle_gamma   90.00
#
_symmetry.space_group_name_H-M   'P 1'
#
loop_
_entity.id
_entity.type
_entity.pdbx_description
1 polymer ?
#
loop_
_entity_poly.entity_id
_entity_poly.type
_entity_poly.pdbx_seq_one_letter_code
_entity_poly.pdbx_strand_id
1 'polypeptide(L)'
;NRFICDGRRVNEPGCGTSIQGTDPHILAQLPRQVQVAFPAYISPRGAVSKLMVRLMRNTFSHRHGAAPFAEMVTEVQYLSHADGELMYTAAANFYGQTGLKRFSSFDDPHGYAGSPPSAPYLKGLFTDVVSAHRIFIERDTATKPLTVAKADHTFHVLKHIGSVKGEQIFTAAYTCMNEFEEARGHAIVYSKSLEHVEDMYE
;
A
#
# COMPACT_ATOMS: atom_id res chain seq x y z
N ASN A 1 8.55 29.18 8.18
CA ASN A 1 7.95 27.91 7.70
C ASN A 1 6.55 27.77 8.25
N ARG A 2 5.56 28.35 7.57
CA ARG A 2 4.16 28.21 7.95
C ARG A 2 3.54 27.20 7.00
N PHE A 3 2.98 26.12 7.52
CA PHE A 3 2.19 25.18 6.72
C PHE A 3 0.98 25.93 6.18
N ILE A 4 0.74 25.81 4.87
CA ILE A 4 -0.35 26.48 4.17
C ILE A 4 -1.49 25.48 4.08
N CYS A 5 -2.64 25.83 4.65
CA CYS A 5 -3.86 25.10 4.38
C CYS A 5 -4.49 25.56 3.08
N ASP A 6 -5.04 24.59 2.33
CA ASP A 6 -5.83 24.90 1.17
C ASP A 6 -7.25 25.27 1.62
N GLY A 7 -7.52 26.58 1.66
CA GLY A 7 -8.84 27.12 2.00
C GLY A 7 -9.97 26.68 1.07
N ARG A 8 -9.68 25.96 -0.03
CA ARG A 8 -10.69 25.35 -0.91
C ARG A 8 -11.19 24.00 -0.38
N ARG A 9 -10.47 23.38 0.58
CA ARG A 9 -10.80 22.08 1.19
C ARG A 9 -11.73 22.21 2.42
N VAL A 10 -12.63 23.21 2.45
CA VAL A 10 -13.50 23.50 3.62
C VAL A 10 -14.39 22.31 3.99
N ASN A 11 -14.80 21.51 3.01
CA ASN A 11 -15.68 20.35 3.19
C ASN A 11 -14.94 19.02 3.36
N GLU A 12 -13.60 19.02 3.32
CA GLU A 12 -12.79 17.82 3.56
C GLU A 12 -12.25 17.82 4.99
N PRO A 13 -12.19 16.65 5.67
CA PRO A 13 -11.51 16.55 6.95
C PRO A 13 -10.02 16.89 6.78
N GLY A 14 -9.54 17.89 7.53
CA GLY A 14 -8.18 18.40 7.43
C GLY A 14 -8.12 19.85 6.97
N CYS A 15 -7.04 20.20 6.27
CA CYS A 15 -6.52 21.57 6.14
C CYS A 15 -7.45 22.53 5.38
N GLY A 16 -8.50 23.03 6.07
CA GLY A 16 -9.45 24.06 5.68
C GLY A 16 -10.03 24.81 6.90
N THR A 17 -10.29 24.12 8.01
CA THR A 17 -10.76 24.72 9.29
C THR A 17 -9.90 24.34 10.50
N SER A 18 -9.23 23.19 10.48
CA SER A 18 -8.30 22.74 11.53
C SER A 18 -7.03 22.12 10.95
N ILE A 19 -5.92 22.22 11.70
CA ILE A 19 -4.65 21.59 11.32
C ILE A 19 -4.66 20.18 11.88
N GLN A 20 -4.59 19.19 11.00
CA GLN A 20 -4.40 17.79 11.38
C GLN A 20 -2.98 17.37 11.00
N GLY A 21 -2.18 16.96 11.99
CA GLY A 21 -0.79 16.54 11.77
C GLY A 21 -0.62 15.29 10.88
N THR A 22 -1.75 14.64 10.56
CA THR A 22 -1.83 13.50 9.65
C THR A 22 -2.31 13.86 8.25
N ASP A 23 -2.60 15.14 7.97
CA ASP A 23 -3.09 15.58 6.67
C ASP A 23 -1.97 15.41 5.61
N PRO A 24 -2.20 14.61 4.54
CA PRO A 24 -1.21 14.39 3.49
C PRO A 24 -0.72 15.67 2.82
N HIS A 25 -1.58 16.70 2.71
CA HIS A 25 -1.22 18.01 2.15
C HIS A 25 -0.24 18.77 3.05
N ILE A 26 -0.37 18.65 4.38
CA ILE A 26 0.57 19.25 5.33
C ILE A 26 1.88 18.47 5.33
N LEU A 27 1.82 17.13 5.34
CA LEU A 27 3.00 16.28 5.31
C LEU A 27 3.81 16.46 4.02
N ALA A 28 3.16 16.68 2.88
CA ALA A 28 3.80 16.96 1.59
C ALA A 28 4.55 18.30 1.56
N GLN A 29 4.23 19.24 2.45
CA GLN A 29 4.93 20.52 2.57
C GLN A 29 6.20 20.44 3.43
N LEU A 30 6.42 19.33 4.15
CA LEU A 30 7.62 19.14 4.95
C LEU A 30 8.87 19.08 4.03
N PRO A 31 10.05 19.52 4.50
CA PRO A 31 11.28 19.31 3.76
C PRO A 31 11.49 17.81 3.45
N ARG A 32 12.01 17.49 2.26
CA ARG A 32 12.16 16.09 1.79
C ARG A 32 12.89 15.20 2.80
N GLN A 33 13.92 15.71 3.46
CA GLN A 33 14.66 14.99 4.51
C GLN A 33 13.75 14.55 5.68
N VAL A 34 12.80 15.41 6.08
CA VAL A 34 11.83 15.11 7.14
C VAL A 34 10.78 14.12 6.64
N GLN A 35 10.28 14.29 5.41
CA GLN A 35 9.35 13.34 4.80
C GLN A 35 9.95 11.93 4.70
N VAL A 36 11.22 11.83 4.31
CA VAL A 36 11.94 10.56 4.19
C VAL A 36 12.22 9.95 5.57
N ALA A 37 12.64 10.77 6.54
CA ALA A 37 12.90 10.33 7.91
C ALA A 37 11.63 9.88 8.66
N PHE A 38 10.46 10.42 8.30
CA PHE A 38 9.20 10.05 8.95
C PHE A 38 8.95 8.54 8.81
N PRO A 39 8.69 7.79 9.90
CA PRO A 39 8.80 6.33 9.88
C PRO A 39 7.59 5.59 9.30
N ALA A 40 6.50 6.28 8.99
CA ALA A 40 5.23 5.65 8.60
C ALA A 40 4.57 6.33 7.39
N TYR A 41 3.65 5.63 6.76
CA TYR A 41 2.62 6.23 5.91
C TYR A 41 1.35 6.38 6.74
N ILE A 42 0.71 7.55 6.65
CA ILE A 42 -0.49 7.86 7.41
C ILE A 42 -1.69 7.86 6.47
N SER A 43 -2.81 7.33 6.95
CA SER A 43 -4.10 7.31 6.28
C SER A 43 -5.18 7.79 7.25
N PRO A 44 -6.40 8.13 6.77
CA PRO A 44 -7.52 8.49 7.64
C PRO A 44 -7.92 7.40 8.65
N ARG A 45 -7.57 6.13 8.38
CA ARG A 45 -7.96 4.97 9.20
C ARG A 45 -6.80 4.37 10.00
N GLY A 46 -5.64 5.03 10.03
CA GLY A 46 -4.48 4.56 10.78
C GLY A 46 -3.15 4.86 10.10
N ALA A 47 -2.08 4.26 10.59
CA ALA A 47 -0.74 4.41 10.03
C ALA A 47 -0.06 3.05 9.88
N VAL A 48 0.83 2.93 8.89
CA VAL A 48 1.62 1.72 8.62
C VAL A 48 3.08 2.12 8.48
N SER A 49 3.97 1.40 9.15
CA SER A 49 5.40 1.71 9.09
C SER A 49 5.94 1.57 7.65
N LYS A 50 6.91 2.40 7.29
CA LYS A 50 7.60 2.30 5.99
C LYS A 50 8.30 0.95 5.83
N LEU A 51 8.76 0.35 6.92
CA LEU A 51 9.31 -1.00 6.92
C LEU A 51 8.26 -2.02 6.49
N MET A 52 7.05 -1.95 7.05
CA MET A 52 5.96 -2.85 6.67
C MET A 52 5.58 -2.68 5.20
N VAL A 53 5.54 -1.44 4.67
CA VAL A 53 5.32 -1.22 3.24
C VAL A 53 6.45 -1.77 2.36
N ARG A 54 7.71 -1.71 2.80
CA ARG A 54 8.83 -2.36 2.09
C ARG A 54 8.68 -3.88 2.07
N LEU A 55 8.23 -4.47 3.18
CA LEU A 55 7.91 -5.90 3.23
C LEU A 55 6.75 -6.24 2.29
N MET A 56 5.69 -5.42 2.26
CA MET A 56 4.58 -5.58 1.31
C MET A 56 5.07 -5.59 -0.14
N ARG A 57 5.99 -4.69 -0.52
CA ARG A 57 6.55 -4.69 -1.87
C ARG A 57 7.23 -6.01 -2.21
N ASN A 58 7.98 -6.58 -1.27
CA ASN A 58 8.68 -7.85 -1.46
C ASN A 58 7.71 -9.05 -1.47
N THR A 59 6.72 -9.08 -0.60
CA THR A 59 5.76 -10.19 -0.52
C THR A 59 4.81 -10.17 -1.72
N PHE A 60 4.31 -9.00 -2.09
CA PHE A 60 3.34 -8.85 -3.19
C PHE A 60 3.97 -9.21 -4.54
N SER A 61 5.28 -8.98 -4.70
CA SER A 61 5.99 -9.39 -5.92
C SER A 61 6.19 -10.91 -6.01
N HIS A 62 6.24 -11.64 -4.87
CA HIS A 62 6.52 -13.08 -4.81
C HIS A 62 5.28 -13.92 -4.47
N ARG A 63 4.16 -13.64 -5.14
CA ARG A 63 2.86 -14.36 -5.03
C ARG A 63 2.16 -14.27 -3.67
N HIS A 64 2.70 -13.53 -2.70
CA HIS A 64 2.05 -13.29 -1.41
C HIS A 64 1.27 -11.98 -1.47
N GLY A 65 0.03 -12.03 -1.95
CA GLY A 65 -0.82 -10.84 -2.07
C GLY A 65 -1.24 -10.23 -0.73
N ALA A 66 -2.08 -9.19 -0.78
CA ALA A 66 -2.51 -8.45 0.41
C ALA A 66 -3.27 -9.31 1.45
N ALA A 67 -4.01 -10.33 1.03
CA ALA A 67 -4.75 -11.22 1.93
C ALA A 67 -3.84 -12.08 2.82
N PRO A 68 -2.95 -12.94 2.27
CA PRO A 68 -2.03 -13.71 3.11
C PRO A 68 -1.08 -12.83 3.92
N PHE A 69 -0.73 -11.63 3.41
CA PHE A 69 0.06 -10.68 4.18
C PHE A 69 -0.72 -10.11 5.39
N ALA A 70 -2.01 -9.81 5.24
CA ALA A 70 -2.84 -9.36 6.34
C ALA A 70 -2.98 -10.42 7.44
N GLU A 71 -3.16 -11.69 7.05
CA GLU A 71 -3.20 -12.83 7.98
C GLU A 71 -1.88 -12.98 8.73
N MET A 72 -0.75 -12.91 8.02
CA MET A 72 0.58 -12.93 8.62
C MET A 72 0.77 -11.79 9.63
N VAL A 73 0.39 -10.56 9.28
CA VAL A 73 0.50 -9.41 10.21
C VAL A 73 -0.42 -9.59 11.42
N THR A 74 -1.61 -10.13 11.20
CA THR A 74 -2.57 -10.42 12.27
C THR A 74 -1.95 -11.41 13.27
N GLU A 75 -1.39 -12.52 12.78
CA GLU A 75 -0.72 -13.51 13.61
C GLU A 75 0.45 -12.90 14.40
N VAL A 76 1.31 -12.11 13.74
CA VAL A 76 2.42 -11.42 14.41
C VAL A 76 1.93 -10.49 15.52
N GLN A 77 0.80 -9.81 15.34
CA GLN A 77 0.23 -8.94 16.38
C GLN A 77 -0.32 -9.74 17.56
N TYR A 78 -0.97 -10.88 17.32
CA TYR A 78 -1.43 -11.77 18.38
C TYR A 78 -0.26 -12.40 19.15
N LEU A 79 0.81 -12.81 18.46
CA LEU A 79 2.03 -13.29 19.09
C LEU A 79 2.69 -12.21 19.95
N SER A 80 2.79 -10.98 19.45
CA SER A 80 3.32 -9.86 20.23
C SER A 80 2.48 -9.54 21.48
N HIS A 81 1.16 -9.74 21.41
CA HIS A 81 0.27 -9.60 22.56
C HIS A 81 0.50 -10.71 23.59
N ALA A 82 0.60 -11.97 23.14
CA ALA A 82 0.88 -13.12 23.99
C ALA A 82 2.25 -13.01 24.67
N ASP A 83 3.28 -12.55 23.95
CA ASP A 83 4.60 -12.26 24.52
C ASP A 83 4.51 -11.16 25.60
N GLY A 84 3.70 -10.13 25.36
CA GLY A 84 3.44 -9.07 26.34
C GLY A 84 2.76 -9.59 27.61
N GLU A 85 1.77 -10.48 27.47
CA GLU A 85 1.11 -11.13 28.61
C GLU A 85 2.09 -12.04 29.39
N LEU A 86 2.92 -12.79 28.68
CA LEU A 86 3.96 -13.63 29.29
C LEU A 86 4.98 -12.78 30.05
N MET A 87 5.48 -11.69 29.46
CA MET A 87 6.40 -10.78 30.13
C MET A 87 5.78 -10.14 31.37
N TYR A 88 4.51 -9.71 31.28
CA TYR A 88 3.77 -9.13 32.38
C TYR A 88 3.63 -10.11 33.55
N THR A 89 3.19 -11.33 33.28
CA THR A 89 3.02 -12.38 34.30
C THR A 89 4.36 -12.81 34.90
N ALA A 90 5.40 -12.99 34.08
CA ALA A 90 6.73 -13.33 34.53
C ALA A 90 7.34 -12.25 35.44
N ALA A 91 7.23 -10.98 35.06
CA ALA A 91 7.71 -9.86 35.87
C ALA A 91 6.98 -9.79 37.21
N ALA A 92 5.66 -9.97 37.22
CA ALA A 92 4.89 -9.90 38.45
C ALA A 92 5.23 -11.05 39.42
N ASN A 93 5.45 -12.25 38.88
CA ASN A 93 5.96 -13.39 39.64
C ASN A 93 7.35 -13.10 40.22
N PHE A 94 8.25 -12.51 39.42
CA PHE A 94 9.59 -12.14 39.86
C PHE A 94 9.58 -11.13 41.02
N TYR A 95 8.68 -10.14 40.97
CA TYR A 95 8.52 -9.14 42.04
C TYR A 95 7.60 -9.58 43.19
N GLY A 96 7.09 -10.82 43.17
CA GLY A 96 6.20 -11.34 44.21
C GLY A 96 4.87 -10.59 44.35
N GLN A 97 4.36 -9.99 43.27
CA GLN A 97 3.08 -9.28 43.31
C GLN A 97 1.92 -10.26 43.50
N THR A 98 1.00 -9.92 44.40
CA THR A 98 -0.24 -10.67 44.65
C THR A 98 -1.45 -9.86 44.16
N GLY A 99 -2.49 -10.56 43.68
CA GLY A 99 -3.71 -9.90 43.18
C GLY A 99 -3.54 -9.21 41.82
N LEU A 100 -2.77 -9.80 40.91
CA LEU A 100 -2.57 -9.22 39.57
C LEU A 100 -3.89 -9.00 38.84
N LYS A 101 -4.02 -7.81 38.25
CA LYS A 101 -5.07 -7.56 37.26
C LYS A 101 -4.79 -8.44 36.03
N ARG A 102 -5.83 -9.08 35.50
CA ARG A 102 -5.76 -9.83 34.24
C ARG A 102 -5.23 -8.93 33.12
N PHE A 103 -4.31 -9.47 32.31
CA PHE A 103 -3.86 -8.78 31.12
C PHE A 103 -5.06 -8.55 30.18
N SER A 104 -5.10 -7.39 29.55
CA SER A 104 -6.20 -7.03 28.64
C SER A 104 -6.32 -8.05 27.51
N SER A 105 -7.54 -8.38 27.08
CA SER A 105 -7.70 -9.11 25.81
C SER A 105 -7.16 -8.25 24.66
N PHE A 106 -6.76 -8.91 23.59
CA PHE A 106 -6.19 -8.24 22.42
C PHE A 106 -7.13 -7.19 21.83
N ASP A 107 -8.42 -7.50 21.74
CA ASP A 107 -9.46 -6.69 21.12
C ASP A 107 -10.17 -5.72 22.09
N ASP A 108 -9.78 -5.65 23.36
CA ASP A 108 -10.39 -4.77 24.36
C ASP A 108 -10.18 -3.28 23.99
N PRO A 109 -11.24 -2.54 23.64
CA PRO A 109 -11.13 -1.12 23.26
C PRO A 109 -10.67 -0.21 24.40
N HIS A 110 -10.84 -0.64 25.66
CA HIS A 110 -10.44 0.12 26.85
C HIS A 110 -9.10 -0.35 27.43
N GLY A 111 -8.49 -1.36 26.81
CA GLY A 111 -7.22 -1.96 27.22
C GLY A 111 -6.20 -1.94 26.09
N TYR A 112 -5.83 -3.12 25.59
CA TYR A 112 -4.79 -3.30 24.59
C TYR A 112 -5.14 -2.66 23.23
N ALA A 113 -6.43 -2.62 22.88
CA ALA A 113 -6.95 -2.00 21.66
C ALA A 113 -6.25 -2.46 20.37
N GLY A 114 -5.96 -3.76 20.29
CA GLY A 114 -5.37 -4.41 19.12
C GLY A 114 -6.32 -4.33 17.92
N SER A 115 -5.80 -3.87 16.78
CA SER A 115 -6.56 -3.71 15.55
C SER A 115 -5.70 -4.10 14.35
N PRO A 116 -5.72 -5.38 13.95
CA PRO A 116 -4.93 -5.86 12.83
C PRO A 116 -5.42 -5.24 11.51
N PRO A 117 -4.50 -4.93 10.59
CA PRO A 117 -4.86 -4.28 9.34
C PRO A 117 -5.57 -5.28 8.41
N SER A 118 -6.70 -4.86 7.84
CA SER A 118 -7.43 -5.68 6.88
C SER A 118 -6.73 -5.72 5.51
N ALA A 119 -6.94 -6.79 4.76
CA ALA A 119 -6.39 -6.93 3.40
C ALA A 119 -6.82 -5.78 2.46
N PRO A 120 -8.09 -5.31 2.45
CA PRO A 120 -8.49 -4.16 1.64
C PRO A 120 -7.76 -2.87 2.05
N TYR A 121 -7.56 -2.65 3.35
CA TYR A 121 -6.82 -1.48 3.86
C TYR A 121 -5.37 -1.50 3.39
N LEU A 122 -4.68 -2.63 3.54
CA LEU A 122 -3.30 -2.81 3.09
C LEU A 122 -3.17 -2.66 1.58
N LYS A 123 -4.09 -3.25 0.81
CA LYS A 123 -4.13 -3.09 -0.65
C LYS A 123 -4.28 -1.62 -1.04
N GLY A 124 -5.25 -0.92 -0.46
CA GLY A 124 -5.50 0.50 -0.74
C GLY A 124 -4.27 1.36 -0.44
N LEU A 125 -3.72 1.23 0.78
CA LEU A 125 -2.50 1.95 1.17
C LEU A 125 -1.33 1.66 0.22
N PHE A 126 -1.11 0.40 -0.16
CA PHE A 126 -0.03 0.04 -1.07
C PHE A 126 -0.23 0.65 -2.45
N THR A 127 -1.45 0.61 -2.98
CA THR A 127 -1.80 1.26 -4.24
C THR A 127 -1.54 2.76 -4.17
N ASP A 128 -1.91 3.44 -3.09
CA ASP A 128 -1.64 4.87 -2.91
C ASP A 128 -0.13 5.17 -2.89
N VAL A 129 0.65 4.34 -2.19
CA VAL A 129 2.12 4.47 -2.17
C VAL A 129 2.72 4.26 -3.55
N VAL A 130 2.31 3.22 -4.29
CA VAL A 130 2.82 2.95 -5.64
C VAL A 130 2.41 4.06 -6.61
N SER A 131 1.16 4.53 -6.55
CA SER A 131 0.67 5.66 -7.34
C SER A 131 1.45 6.94 -7.07
N ALA A 132 1.82 7.22 -5.83
CA ALA A 132 2.67 8.37 -5.49
C ALA A 132 4.09 8.27 -6.07
N HIS A 133 4.56 7.04 -6.36
CA HIS A 133 5.86 6.79 -7.01
C HIS A 133 5.74 6.61 -8.54
N ARG A 134 4.53 6.69 -9.11
CA ARG A 134 4.26 6.44 -10.53
C ARG A 134 5.21 7.20 -11.45
N ILE A 135 5.40 8.50 -11.22
CA ILE A 135 6.26 9.35 -12.07
C ILE A 135 7.70 8.82 -12.12
N PHE A 136 8.23 8.31 -11.00
CA PHE A 136 9.57 7.75 -10.96
C PHE A 136 9.64 6.39 -11.66
N ILE A 137 8.61 5.57 -11.49
CA ILE A 137 8.50 4.27 -12.17
C ILE A 137 8.39 4.47 -13.68
N GLU A 138 7.53 5.37 -14.14
CA GLU A 138 7.37 5.69 -15.56
C GLU A 138 8.64 6.27 -16.16
N ARG A 139 9.32 7.16 -15.43
CA ARG A 139 10.63 7.68 -15.86
C ARG A 139 11.67 6.57 -15.97
N ASP A 140 11.77 5.69 -14.98
CA ASP A 140 12.68 4.54 -15.01
C ASP A 140 12.38 3.64 -16.20
N THR A 141 11.12 3.24 -16.36
CA THR A 141 10.63 2.47 -17.51
C THR A 141 11.01 3.15 -18.83
N ALA A 142 10.83 4.46 -18.96
CA ALA A 142 11.15 5.25 -20.16
C ALA A 142 12.64 5.26 -20.51
N THR A 143 13.54 5.10 -19.53
CA THR A 143 15.00 5.06 -19.80
C THR A 143 15.50 3.72 -20.34
N LYS A 144 14.69 2.66 -20.27
CA LYS A 144 15.09 1.33 -20.71
C LYS A 144 15.19 1.26 -22.23
N PRO A 145 16.20 0.57 -22.80
CA PRO A 145 16.30 0.39 -24.24
C PRO A 145 15.15 -0.47 -24.76
N LEU A 146 14.81 -0.28 -26.03
CA LEU A 146 13.83 -1.09 -26.76
C LEU A 146 14.39 -1.39 -28.16
N THR A 147 15.56 -2.02 -28.20
CA THR A 147 16.18 -2.40 -29.49
C THR A 147 15.41 -3.55 -30.12
N VAL A 148 14.93 -4.48 -29.28
CA VAL A 148 14.05 -5.57 -29.69
C VAL A 148 12.80 -5.55 -28.80
N ALA A 149 11.66 -5.31 -29.42
CA ALA A 149 10.37 -5.39 -28.74
C ALA A 149 9.84 -6.82 -28.75
N LYS A 150 9.60 -7.38 -27.56
CA LYS A 150 8.83 -8.61 -27.35
C LYS A 150 7.51 -8.22 -26.74
N ALA A 151 6.41 -8.46 -27.44
CA ALA A 151 5.11 -8.06 -26.95
C ALA A 151 4.04 -9.13 -27.13
N ASP A 152 3.12 -9.18 -26.19
CA ASP A 152 2.05 -10.17 -26.17
C ASP A 152 0.78 -9.65 -25.49
N HIS A 153 -0.35 -10.27 -25.86
CA HIS A 153 -1.67 -10.04 -25.29
C HIS A 153 -1.98 -11.07 -24.20
N THR A 154 -2.14 -10.60 -22.96
CA THR A 154 -2.55 -11.42 -21.83
C THR A 154 -4.05 -11.28 -21.57
N PHE A 155 -4.76 -12.41 -21.43
CA PHE A 155 -6.22 -12.44 -21.22
C PHE A 155 -6.64 -12.65 -19.76
N HIS A 156 -5.73 -13.14 -18.91
CA HIS A 156 -6.05 -13.50 -17.52
C HIS A 156 -6.49 -12.30 -16.67
N VAL A 157 -5.86 -11.14 -16.88
CA VAL A 157 -6.15 -9.91 -16.13
C VAL A 157 -7.62 -9.48 -16.30
N LEU A 158 -8.17 -9.68 -17.49
CA LEU A 158 -9.52 -9.23 -17.84
C LEU A 158 -10.61 -9.95 -17.02
N LYS A 159 -10.35 -11.17 -16.53
CA LYS A 159 -11.27 -11.92 -15.67
C LYS A 159 -11.55 -11.19 -14.35
N HIS A 160 -10.68 -10.25 -13.98
CA HIS A 160 -10.78 -9.45 -12.76
C HIS A 160 -11.25 -8.02 -13.02
N ILE A 161 -11.52 -7.65 -14.28
CA ILE A 161 -12.07 -6.36 -14.67
C ILE A 161 -13.59 -6.48 -14.82
N GLY A 162 -14.33 -5.52 -14.26
CA GLY A 162 -15.79 -5.51 -14.35
C GLY A 162 -16.30 -5.33 -15.79
N SER A 163 -17.41 -5.97 -16.12
CA SER A 163 -18.16 -5.73 -17.35
C SER A 163 -19.12 -4.56 -17.16
N VAL A 164 -19.45 -3.88 -18.27
CA VAL A 164 -20.49 -2.84 -18.27
C VAL A 164 -21.71 -3.41 -18.97
N LYS A 165 -22.84 -3.45 -18.25
CA LYS A 165 -24.08 -4.09 -18.73
C LYS A 165 -23.91 -5.55 -19.17
N GLY A 166 -22.96 -6.26 -18.57
CA GLY A 166 -22.67 -7.67 -18.91
C GLY A 166 -21.67 -7.85 -20.06
N GLU A 167 -21.27 -6.78 -20.75
CA GLU A 167 -20.30 -6.83 -21.84
C GLU A 167 -18.89 -6.46 -21.37
N GLN A 168 -17.91 -7.24 -21.81
CA GLN A 168 -16.51 -6.99 -21.49
C GLN A 168 -15.95 -5.93 -22.44
N ILE A 169 -15.60 -4.77 -21.88
CA ILE A 169 -15.12 -3.62 -22.66
C ILE A 169 -13.73 -3.89 -23.25
N PHE A 170 -12.88 -4.60 -22.50
CA PHE A 170 -11.48 -4.81 -22.85
C PHE A 170 -11.23 -6.24 -23.30
N THR A 171 -10.47 -6.41 -24.37
CA THR A 171 -10.23 -7.72 -25.00
C THR A 171 -8.89 -8.32 -24.58
N ALA A 172 -7.92 -7.52 -24.15
CA ALA A 172 -6.60 -7.98 -23.72
C ALA A 172 -5.88 -6.95 -22.83
N ALA A 173 -4.89 -7.42 -22.08
CA ALA A 173 -3.83 -6.60 -21.52
C ALA A 173 -2.57 -6.81 -22.36
N TYR A 174 -2.19 -5.78 -23.12
CA TYR A 174 -1.01 -5.78 -23.97
C TYR A 174 0.22 -5.39 -23.15
N THR A 175 1.29 -6.18 -23.26
CA THR A 175 2.56 -5.93 -22.57
C THR A 175 3.69 -5.90 -23.58
N CYS A 176 4.53 -4.86 -23.53
CA CYS A 176 5.75 -4.74 -24.31
C CYS A 176 6.97 -4.83 -23.39
N MET A 177 7.92 -5.68 -23.76
CA MET A 177 9.19 -5.89 -23.06
C MET A 177 10.36 -5.69 -24.02
N ASN A 178 11.51 -5.32 -23.47
CA ASN A 178 12.75 -5.22 -24.25
C ASN A 178 13.49 -6.56 -24.38
N GLU A 179 14.67 -6.51 -25.01
CA GLU A 179 15.57 -7.65 -25.18
C GLU A 179 15.97 -8.33 -23.86
N PHE A 180 15.94 -7.59 -22.74
CA PHE A 180 16.33 -8.04 -21.39
C PHE A 180 15.14 -8.46 -20.50
N GLU A 181 13.95 -8.65 -21.09
CA GLU A 181 12.72 -9.02 -20.36
C GLU A 181 12.25 -7.95 -19.35
N GLU A 182 12.67 -6.71 -19.56
CA GLU A 182 12.18 -5.59 -18.77
C GLU A 182 10.93 -5.01 -19.40
N ALA A 183 9.89 -4.81 -18.60
CA ALA A 183 8.68 -4.15 -19.05
C ALA A 183 8.97 -2.71 -19.52
N ARG A 184 8.51 -2.40 -20.72
CA ARG A 184 8.60 -1.09 -21.40
C ARG A 184 7.25 -0.40 -21.54
N GLY A 185 6.17 -1.18 -21.64
CA GLY A 185 4.82 -0.65 -21.74
C GLY A 185 3.79 -1.69 -21.31
N HIS A 186 2.66 -1.20 -20.79
CA HIS A 186 1.52 -2.05 -20.49
C HIS A 186 0.23 -1.24 -20.69
N ALA A 187 -0.71 -1.80 -21.47
CA ALA A 187 -2.00 -1.18 -21.73
C ALA A 187 -3.12 -2.21 -21.69
N ILE A 188 -4.28 -1.79 -21.22
CA ILE A 188 -5.51 -2.58 -21.38
C ILE A 188 -6.16 -2.10 -22.67
N VAL A 189 -6.34 -3.02 -23.62
CA VAL A 189 -6.73 -2.71 -25.00
C VAL A 189 -8.14 -3.21 -25.32
N TYR A 190 -8.85 -2.46 -26.16
CA TYR A 190 -10.21 -2.79 -26.60
C TYR A 190 -10.24 -3.92 -27.63
N SER A 191 -9.17 -4.11 -28.40
CA SER A 191 -9.05 -5.16 -29.41
C SER A 191 -7.66 -5.80 -29.38
N LYS A 192 -7.47 -6.89 -30.14
CA LYS A 192 -6.16 -7.54 -30.33
C LYS A 192 -5.34 -6.90 -31.46
N SER A 193 -5.87 -5.85 -32.10
CA SER A 193 -5.17 -5.14 -33.17
C SER A 193 -3.97 -4.40 -32.61
N LEU A 194 -2.85 -4.46 -33.33
CA LEU A 194 -1.63 -3.73 -32.96
C LEU A 194 -1.76 -2.22 -33.21
N GLU A 195 -2.74 -1.78 -34.00
CA GLU A 195 -3.00 -0.37 -34.29
C GLU A 195 -3.25 0.46 -33.01
N HIS A 196 -3.78 -0.16 -31.95
CA HIS A 196 -4.06 0.56 -30.69
C HIS A 196 -2.84 0.71 -29.77
N VAL A 197 -1.69 0.16 -30.16
CA VAL A 197 -0.47 0.11 -29.34
C VAL A 197 0.77 0.50 -30.14
N GLU A 198 0.60 1.14 -31.31
CA GLU A 198 1.72 1.62 -32.13
C GLU A 198 2.63 2.57 -31.35
N ASP A 199 2.04 3.51 -30.61
CA ASP A 199 2.74 4.46 -29.73
C ASP A 199 3.63 3.77 -28.66
N MET A 200 3.46 2.47 -28.39
CA MET A 200 4.28 1.75 -27.42
C MET A 200 5.63 1.27 -27.98
N TYR A 201 5.83 1.37 -29.29
CA TYR A 201 7.07 0.98 -29.96
C TYR A 201 7.95 2.18 -30.35
N GLU A 202 7.44 3.39 -30.19
CA GLU A 202 8.18 4.65 -30.39
C GLU A 202 8.98 5.05 -29.12
#